data_AF-A0A5J4KKW2-F1
#
_entry.id   AF-A0A5J4KKW2-F1
#
_cell.length_a   1.000
_cell.length_b   1.000
_cell.length_c   1.000
_cell.angle_alpha   90.00
_cell.angle_beta   90.00
_cell.angle_gamma   90.00
#
_symmetry.space_group_name_H-M   'P 1'
#
loop_
_entity.id
_entity.type
_entity.pdbx_description
1 polymer ?
#
loop_
_entity_poly.entity_id
_entity_poly.type
_entity_poly.pdbx_seq_one_letter_code
_entity_poly.pdbx_strand_id
1 'polypeptide(L)'
;MEKWDARPLQSTSGMQAYDWNVLELESRQNLHSKIRELIDLTIHSSLSSREIQKRLHLCQAEFGKLFAFQLVRSLQRTDVDEREAVVWLLTQLQDQYTVPLLQKLSQQPHQSRAVRLSAALALAGLGETREMQTTPPPRLYAIS
;
A
#
# COMPACT_ATOMS: atom_id res chain seq x y z
N MET A 1 -5.75 -8.48 69.31
CA MET A 1 -5.79 -7.50 68.19
C MET A 1 -5.09 -8.13 67.00
N GLU A 2 -5.90 -8.37 65.99
CA GLU A 2 -5.62 -8.43 64.54
C GLU A 2 -4.46 -9.27 63.99
N LYS A 3 -4.91 -10.39 63.43
CA LYS A 3 -4.29 -11.24 62.42
C LYS A 3 -4.07 -10.43 61.13
N TRP A 4 -2.90 -10.53 60.53
CA TRP A 4 -2.69 -10.16 59.12
C TRP A 4 -2.28 -11.42 58.35
N ASP A 5 -3.29 -12.14 57.89
CA ASP A 5 -3.20 -13.19 56.89
C ASP A 5 -2.98 -12.60 55.49
N ALA A 6 -2.21 -13.36 54.70
CA ALA A 6 -2.30 -13.51 53.25
C ALA A 6 -1.99 -12.30 52.33
N ARG A 7 -0.93 -12.46 51.52
CA ARG A 7 -1.04 -12.89 50.10
C ARG A 7 0.34 -12.77 49.41
N PRO A 8 0.88 -13.83 48.79
CA PRO A 8 1.87 -13.65 47.74
C PRO A 8 1.09 -13.20 46.49
N LEU A 9 1.30 -11.95 46.05
CA LEU A 9 0.77 -11.47 44.78
C LEU A 9 1.48 -12.23 43.65
N GLN A 10 0.88 -13.33 43.23
CA GLN A 10 1.03 -13.87 41.88
C GLN A 10 0.50 -12.82 40.90
N SER A 11 1.39 -11.97 40.40
CA SER A 11 1.12 -11.09 39.25
C SER A 11 1.89 -11.59 38.04
N THR A 12 1.67 -12.84 37.65
CA THR A 12 2.04 -13.38 36.34
C THR A 12 0.83 -13.27 35.41
N SER A 13 0.45 -12.06 35.01
CA SER A 13 -0.56 -11.88 33.95
C SER A 13 -0.53 -10.46 33.36
N GLY A 14 0.66 -10.05 32.91
CA GLY A 14 0.84 -8.77 32.18
C GLY A 14 1.86 -8.84 31.05
N MET A 15 2.64 -9.91 30.94
CA MET A 15 3.77 -9.98 30.02
C MET A 15 3.37 -10.34 28.58
N GLN A 16 2.24 -11.01 28.36
CA GLN A 16 1.83 -11.48 27.01
C GLN A 16 1.17 -10.39 26.15
N ALA A 17 0.54 -9.38 26.75
CA ALA A 17 -0.15 -8.33 26.00
C ALA A 17 0.81 -7.28 25.41
N TYR A 18 2.00 -7.10 25.98
CA TYR A 18 3.01 -6.20 25.44
C TYR A 18 3.79 -6.83 24.29
N ASP A 19 4.09 -8.12 24.37
CA ASP A 19 4.84 -8.85 23.33
C ASP A 19 4.09 -8.86 21.98
N TRP A 20 2.78 -9.08 22.01
CA TRP A 20 1.94 -9.09 20.81
C TRP A 20 1.86 -7.70 20.15
N ASN A 21 1.77 -6.64 20.96
CA ASN A 21 1.74 -5.26 20.46
C ASN A 21 3.09 -4.83 19.88
N VAL A 22 4.21 -5.32 20.43
CA VAL A 22 5.55 -5.05 19.92
C VAL A 22 5.76 -5.73 18.56
N LEU A 23 5.41 -7.01 18.43
CA LEU A 23 5.50 -7.76 17.17
C LEU A 23 4.64 -7.16 16.05
N GLU A 24 3.41 -6.72 16.37
CA GLU A 24 2.55 -6.06 15.38
C GLU A 24 3.09 -4.68 14.97
N LEU A 25 3.68 -3.92 15.90
CA LEU A 25 4.27 -2.62 15.63
C LEU A 25 5.55 -2.75 14.78
N GLU A 26 6.39 -3.74 15.05
CA GLU A 26 7.58 -4.04 14.26
C GLU A 26 7.22 -4.45 12.83
N SER A 27 6.17 -5.26 12.65
CA SER A 27 5.66 -5.61 11.33
C SER A 27 5.21 -4.37 10.53
N ARG A 28 4.53 -3.42 11.20
CA ARG A 28 4.09 -2.15 10.58
C ARG A 28 5.28 -1.24 10.24
N GLN A 29 6.25 -1.12 11.14
CA GLN A 29 7.45 -0.32 10.88
C GLN A 29 8.28 -0.92 9.74
N ASN A 30 8.41 -2.25 9.70
CA ASN A 30 9.10 -2.96 8.63
C ASN A 30 8.42 -2.72 7.28
N LEU A 31 7.08 -2.78 7.22
CA LEU A 31 6.32 -2.47 6.01
C LEU A 31 6.59 -1.04 5.51
N HIS A 32 6.54 -0.03 6.39
CA HIS A 32 6.80 1.35 6.01
C HIS A 32 8.23 1.56 5.53
N SER A 33 9.20 0.92 6.20
CA SER A 33 10.61 0.94 5.81
C SER A 33 10.80 0.31 4.43
N LYS A 34 10.18 -0.85 4.16
CA LYS A 34 10.25 -1.55 2.87
C LYS A 34 9.62 -0.77 1.73
N ILE A 35 8.48 -0.11 1.96
CA ILE A 35 7.88 0.77 0.96
C ILE A 35 8.81 1.95 0.65
N ARG A 36 9.41 2.55 1.68
CA ARG A 36 10.36 3.65 1.49
C ARG A 36 11.60 3.20 0.72
N GLU A 37 12.16 2.04 1.07
CA GLU A 37 13.27 1.42 0.36
C GLU A 37 12.92 1.18 -1.12
N LEU A 38 11.75 0.60 -1.42
CA LEU A 38 11.31 0.38 -2.80
C LEU A 38 11.17 1.68 -3.60
N ILE A 39 10.63 2.74 -2.98
CA ILE A 39 10.52 4.06 -3.61
C ILE A 39 11.91 4.62 -3.90
N ASP A 40 12.81 4.59 -2.91
CA ASP A 40 14.18 5.08 -3.03
C ASP A 40 14.95 4.33 -4.14
N LEU A 41 14.81 3.00 -4.19
CA LEU A 41 15.39 2.16 -5.25
C LEU A 41 14.81 2.50 -6.64
N THR A 42 13.54 2.89 -6.73
CA THR A 42 12.92 3.25 -8.00
C THR A 42 13.44 4.60 -8.52
N ILE A 43 13.76 5.53 -7.63
CA ILE A 43 14.23 6.88 -7.98
C ILE A 43 15.74 6.91 -8.22
N HIS A 44 16.51 6.30 -7.33
CA HIS A 44 17.96 6.52 -7.25
C HIS A 44 18.80 5.36 -7.78
N SER A 45 18.25 4.16 -7.93
CA SER A 45 19.02 3.01 -8.37
C SER A 45 18.83 2.71 -9.86
N SER A 46 19.91 2.33 -10.54
CA SER A 46 19.90 1.77 -11.90
C SER A 46 19.41 0.32 -11.95
N LEU A 47 18.64 -0.09 -10.94
CA LEU A 47 18.15 -1.44 -10.78
C LEU A 47 17.20 -1.79 -11.94
N SER A 48 17.38 -2.99 -12.51
CA SER A 48 16.50 -3.47 -13.56
C SER A 48 15.06 -3.50 -13.06
N SER A 49 14.11 -3.04 -13.88
CA SER A 49 12.68 -3.04 -13.56
C SER A 49 12.18 -4.42 -13.09
N ARG A 50 12.77 -5.52 -13.60
CA ARG A 50 12.44 -6.89 -13.19
C ARG A 50 12.81 -7.20 -11.75
N GLU A 51 13.93 -6.67 -11.27
CA GLU A 51 14.37 -6.89 -9.90
C GLU A 51 13.53 -6.07 -8.92
N ILE A 52 13.14 -4.85 -9.30
CA ILE A 52 12.18 -4.06 -8.51
C ILE A 52 10.82 -4.77 -8.45
N GLN A 53 10.32 -5.30 -9.56
CA GLN A 53 9.10 -6.12 -9.60
C GLN A 53 9.21 -7.36 -8.70
N LYS A 54 10.33 -8.08 -8.72
CA LYS A 54 10.54 -9.25 -7.88
C LYS A 54 10.47 -8.88 -6.39
N ARG A 55 11.14 -7.80 -5.98
CA ARG A 55 11.10 -7.30 -4.60
C ARG A 55 9.70 -6.83 -4.20
N LEU A 56 9.00 -6.16 -5.11
CA LEU A 56 7.62 -5.74 -4.94
C LEU A 56 6.70 -6.94 -4.64
N HIS A 57 6.79 -8.02 -5.43
CA HIS A 57 5.99 -9.23 -5.21
C HIS A 57 6.40 -9.99 -3.95
N LEU A 58 7.68 -9.98 -3.56
CA LEU A 58 8.11 -10.53 -2.27
C LEU A 58 7.45 -9.78 -1.10
N CYS A 59 7.46 -8.45 -1.12
CA CYS A 59 6.77 -7.65 -0.11
C CYS A 59 5.25 -7.89 -0.13
N GLN A 60 4.64 -8.05 -1.30
CA GLN A 60 3.22 -8.40 -1.40
C GLN A 60 2.92 -9.78 -0.80
N ALA A 61 3.80 -10.77 -0.97
CA ALA A 61 3.64 -12.10 -0.40
C ALA A 61 3.81 -12.09 1.13
N GLU A 62 4.73 -11.27 1.65
CA GLU A 62 5.02 -11.15 3.08
C GLU A 62 3.92 -10.39 3.85
N PHE A 63 3.48 -9.26 3.32
CA PHE A 63 2.55 -8.35 4.00
C PHE A 63 1.11 -8.42 3.46
N GLY A 64 0.89 -9.13 2.36
CA GLY A 64 -0.43 -9.31 1.75
C GLY A 64 -1.08 -8.00 1.30
N LYS A 65 -2.39 -7.90 1.51
CA LYS A 65 -3.23 -6.77 1.09
C LYS A 65 -2.87 -5.45 1.79
N LEU A 66 -2.27 -5.53 2.99
CA LEU A 66 -1.87 -4.34 3.75
C LEU A 66 -0.78 -3.55 3.01
N PHE A 67 0.11 -4.25 2.30
CA PHE A 67 1.14 -3.62 1.48
C PHE A 67 0.54 -2.73 0.39
N ALA A 68 -0.43 -3.28 -0.36
CA ALA A 68 -1.10 -2.56 -1.44
C ALA A 68 -1.83 -1.31 -0.92
N PHE A 69 -2.51 -1.42 0.23
CA PHE A 69 -3.18 -0.29 0.87
C PHE A 69 -2.22 0.80 1.34
N GLN A 70 -1.07 0.42 1.90
CA GLN A 70 -0.06 1.36 2.35
C GLN A 70 0.69 2.01 1.18
N LEU A 71 0.85 1.29 0.07
CA LEU A 71 1.38 1.85 -1.17
C LEU A 71 0.44 2.92 -1.73
N VAL A 72 -0.87 2.67 -1.75
CA VAL A 72 -1.89 3.69 -2.10
C VAL A 72 -1.83 4.88 -1.16
N ARG A 73 -1.66 4.66 0.16
CA ARG A 73 -1.51 5.74 1.14
C ARG A 73 -0.25 6.58 0.89
N SER A 74 0.81 5.97 0.35
CA SER A 74 2.06 6.65 0.01
C SER A 74 1.92 7.63 -1.17
N LEU A 75 0.82 7.60 -1.94
CA LEU A 75 0.53 8.65 -2.93
C LEU A 75 0.33 10.03 -2.32
N GLN A 76 0.02 10.11 -1.01
CA GLN A 76 -0.17 11.35 -0.28
C GLN A 76 1.14 12.08 0.07
N ARG A 77 2.30 11.49 -0.26
CA ARG A 77 3.59 12.14 -0.03
C ARG A 77 3.72 13.46 -0.80
N THR A 78 4.56 14.35 -0.31
CA THR A 78 4.70 15.71 -0.86
C THR A 78 5.60 15.77 -2.08
N ASP A 79 6.63 14.92 -2.12
CA ASP A 79 7.58 14.85 -3.23
C ASP A 79 6.89 14.36 -4.53
N VAL A 80 7.33 14.87 -5.67
CA VAL A 80 6.81 14.48 -6.99
C VAL A 80 7.45 13.18 -7.44
N ASP A 81 8.77 13.03 -7.30
CA ASP A 81 9.51 11.84 -7.74
C ASP A 81 9.08 10.61 -6.95
N GLU A 82 8.90 10.76 -5.63
CA GLU A 82 8.37 9.68 -4.80
C GLU A 82 6.94 9.28 -5.19
N ARG A 83 6.11 10.24 -5.58
CA ARG A 83 4.73 9.98 -5.97
C ARG A 83 4.67 9.25 -7.31
N GLU A 84 5.50 9.64 -8.28
CA GLU A 84 5.62 8.97 -9.57
C GLU A 84 6.14 7.54 -9.41
N ALA A 85 7.16 7.34 -8.57
CA ALA A 85 7.64 6.01 -8.21
C ALA A 85 6.52 5.15 -7.60
N VAL A 86 5.71 5.70 -6.69
CA VAL A 86 4.55 4.98 -6.11
C VAL A 86 3.51 4.63 -7.17
N VAL A 87 3.19 5.55 -8.10
CA VAL A 87 2.27 5.26 -9.22
C VAL A 87 2.81 4.11 -10.06
N TRP A 88 4.09 4.14 -10.42
CA TRP A 88 4.72 3.08 -11.19
C TRP A 88 4.67 1.73 -10.45
N LEU A 89 5.01 1.70 -9.16
CA LEU A 89 4.93 0.49 -8.33
C LEU A 89 3.50 -0.07 -8.25
N LEU A 90 2.48 0.79 -8.11
CA LEU A 90 1.08 0.37 -8.11
C LEU A 90 0.68 -0.26 -9.45
N THR A 91 1.12 0.31 -10.57
CA THR A 91 0.88 -0.25 -11.90
C THR A 91 1.58 -1.59 -12.09
N GLN A 92 2.78 -1.78 -11.54
CA GLN A 92 3.47 -3.08 -11.58
C GLN A 92 2.81 -4.13 -10.69
N LEU A 93 2.28 -3.73 -9.54
CA LEU A 93 1.62 -4.65 -8.60
C LEU A 93 0.35 -5.27 -9.19
N GLN A 94 -0.35 -4.54 -10.07
CA GLN A 94 -1.61 -4.93 -10.70
C GLN A 94 -2.67 -5.46 -9.71
N ASP A 95 -2.66 -4.94 -8.49
CA ASP A 95 -3.55 -5.41 -7.44
C ASP A 95 -4.94 -4.75 -7.55
N GLN A 96 -5.93 -5.55 -7.96
CA GLN A 96 -7.33 -5.13 -8.08
C GLN A 96 -7.94 -4.62 -6.77
N TYR A 97 -7.41 -5.03 -5.60
CA TYR A 97 -7.90 -4.54 -4.31
C TYR A 97 -7.61 -3.05 -4.09
N THR A 98 -6.68 -2.45 -4.84
CA THR A 98 -6.33 -1.03 -4.73
C THR A 98 -7.28 -0.10 -5.50
N VAL A 99 -7.98 -0.63 -6.50
CA VAL A 99 -8.89 0.12 -7.40
C VAL A 99 -9.92 0.98 -6.65
N PRO A 100 -10.72 0.45 -5.70
CA PRO A 100 -11.72 1.26 -5.00
C PRO A 100 -11.10 2.39 -4.18
N LEU A 101 -9.90 2.19 -3.63
CA LEU A 101 -9.20 3.23 -2.87
C LEU A 101 -8.64 4.31 -3.78
N LEU A 102 -8.08 3.94 -4.92
CA LEU A 102 -7.60 4.88 -5.92
C LEU A 102 -8.74 5.70 -6.52
N GLN A 103 -9.89 5.09 -6.80
CA GLN A 103 -11.09 5.79 -7.25
C GLN A 103 -11.55 6.83 -6.22
N LYS A 104 -11.60 6.42 -4.94
CA LYS A 104 -11.94 7.33 -3.84
C LYS A 104 -10.95 8.50 -3.76
N LEU A 105 -9.64 8.23 -3.82
CA LEU A 105 -8.62 9.28 -3.77
C LEU A 105 -8.72 10.25 -4.96
N SER A 106 -8.99 9.75 -6.16
CA SER A 106 -9.15 10.58 -7.36
C SER A 106 -10.35 11.52 -7.28
N GLN A 107 -11.43 11.11 -6.61
CA GLN A 107 -12.69 11.85 -6.55
C GLN A 107 -12.80 12.75 -5.31
N GLN A 108 -11.92 12.61 -4.33
CA GLN A 108 -11.98 13.37 -3.07
C GLN A 108 -11.55 14.83 -3.27
N PRO A 109 -12.46 15.83 -3.09
CA PRO A 109 -12.14 17.23 -3.36
C PRO A 109 -11.15 17.85 -2.37
N HIS A 110 -11.05 17.29 -1.16
CA HIS A 110 -10.12 17.74 -0.13
C HIS A 110 -8.66 17.29 -0.36
N GLN A 111 -8.41 16.41 -1.33
CA GLN A 111 -7.06 15.97 -1.67
C GLN A 111 -6.39 16.95 -2.63
N SER A 112 -5.07 17.06 -2.51
CA SER A 112 -4.30 17.92 -3.41
C SER A 112 -4.50 17.49 -4.87
N ARG A 113 -4.45 18.46 -5.79
CA ARG A 113 -4.60 18.17 -7.22
C ARG A 113 -3.58 17.14 -7.71
N ALA A 114 -2.35 17.20 -7.20
CA ALA A 114 -1.29 16.24 -7.54
C ALA A 114 -1.67 14.81 -7.13
N VAL A 115 -2.14 14.61 -5.88
CA VAL A 115 -2.56 13.29 -5.39
C VAL A 115 -3.71 12.72 -6.23
N ARG A 116 -4.69 13.56 -6.58
CA ARG A 116 -5.82 13.15 -7.42
C ARG A 116 -5.38 12.70 -8.82
N LEU A 117 -4.48 13.46 -9.44
CA LEU A 117 -3.93 13.12 -10.75
C LEU A 117 -3.14 11.82 -10.70
N SER A 118 -2.28 11.63 -9.71
CA SER A 118 -1.52 10.39 -9.55
C SER A 118 -2.41 9.17 -9.28
N ALA A 119 -3.48 9.33 -8.50
CA ALA A 119 -4.47 8.27 -8.32
C ALA A 119 -5.18 7.92 -9.65
N ALA A 120 -5.55 8.93 -10.45
CA ALA A 120 -6.14 8.72 -11.77
C ALA A 120 -5.16 8.06 -12.76
N LEU A 121 -3.87 8.43 -12.72
CA LEU A 121 -2.81 7.80 -13.53
C LEU A 121 -2.60 6.34 -13.14
N ALA A 122 -2.58 6.03 -11.84
CA ALA A 122 -2.48 4.66 -11.37
C ALA A 122 -3.68 3.82 -11.85
N LEU A 123 -4.91 4.35 -11.79
CA LEU A 123 -6.10 3.69 -12.34
C LEU A 123 -6.00 3.46 -13.86
N ALA A 124 -5.46 4.42 -14.61
CA ALA A 124 -5.20 4.27 -16.03
C ALA A 124 -4.16 3.18 -16.32
N GLY A 125 -3.08 3.13 -15.55
CA GLY A 125 -2.06 2.08 -15.65
C GLY A 125 -2.60 0.69 -15.31
N LEU A 126 -3.60 0.60 -14.44
CA LEU A 126 -4.30 -0.65 -14.12
C LEU A 126 -5.36 -1.05 -15.16
N GLY A 127 -5.70 -0.16 -16.10
CA GLY A 127 -6.81 -0.37 -17.05
C GLY A 127 -8.20 -0.23 -16.42
N GLU A 128 -8.28 0.23 -15.16
CA GLU A 128 -9.50 0.28 -14.35
C GLU A 128 -10.12 1.69 -14.34
N THR A 129 -9.99 2.40 -15.46
CA THR A 129 -10.63 3.69 -15.63
C THR A 129 -12.10 3.51 -15.98
N ARG A 130 -12.93 4.47 -15.54
CA ARG A 130 -14.37 4.45 -15.80
C ARG A 130 -14.68 4.31 -17.29
N GLU A 131 -13.93 5.01 -18.14
CA GLU A 131 -14.08 4.97 -19.60
C GLU A 131 -13.74 3.60 -20.21
N MET A 132 -12.74 2.88 -19.65
CA MET A 132 -12.40 1.53 -20.12
C MET A 132 -13.44 0.48 -19.71
N GLN A 133 -14.10 0.66 -18.57
CA GLN A 133 -15.17 -0.24 -18.13
C GLN A 133 -16.50 0.00 -18.87
N THR A 134 -16.75 1.21 -19.36
CA THR A 134 -18.03 1.59 -20.00
C THR A 134 -18.02 1.42 -21.51
N THR A 135 -16.85 1.31 -22.15
CA THR A 135 -16.75 1.20 -23.61
C THR A 135 -16.66 -0.26 -24.02
N PRO A 136 -17.73 -0.90 -24.55
CA PRO A 136 -17.58 -2.21 -25.17
C PRO A 136 -16.58 -2.09 -26.34
N PRO A 137 -15.75 -3.12 -26.58
CA PRO A 137 -14.80 -3.08 -27.70
C PRO A 137 -15.57 -2.73 -28.98
N PRO A 138 -15.05 -1.81 -29.81
CA PRO A 138 -15.73 -1.44 -31.03
C PRO A 138 -15.98 -2.71 -31.82
N ARG A 139 -17.26 -3.05 -32.02
CA ARG A 139 -17.65 -4.12 -32.94
C ARG A 139 -17.26 -3.63 -34.33
N LEU A 140 -16.04 -3.96 -34.74
CA LEU A 140 -15.58 -3.77 -36.10
C LEU A 140 -16.44 -4.67 -36.98
N TYR A 141 -17.55 -4.13 -37.47
CA TYR A 141 -18.30 -4.75 -38.54
C TYR A 141 -17.37 -4.71 -39.75
N ALA A 142 -16.81 -5.88 -40.09
CA ALA A 142 -16.10 -6.06 -41.34
C ALA A 142 -17.11 -5.75 -42.45
N ILE A 143 -16.88 -4.62 -43.12
CA ILE A 143 -17.61 -4.24 -44.32
C ILE A 143 -17.20 -5.29 -45.38
N SER A 144 -18.09 -6.23 -45.65
CA SER A 144 -17.93 -7.23 -46.72
C SER A 144 -18.46 -6.69 -48.04
#